data_AF-A0A9E0DWN8-F1
#
_entry.id   AF-A0A9E0DWN8-F1
#
_cell.length_a   1.000
_cell.length_b   1.000
_cell.length_c   1.000
_cell.angle_alpha   90.00
_cell.angle_beta   90.00
_cell.angle_gamma   90.00
#
_symmetry.space_group_name_H-M   'P 1'
#
loop_
_entity.id
_entity.type
_entity.pdbx_description
1 polymer ?
#
loop_
_entity_poly.entity_id
_entity_poly.type
_entity_poly.pdbx_seq_one_letter_code
_entity_poly.pdbx_strand_id
1 'polypeptide(L)'
;MMNRDEQIMLLESMAGIFIRCFFLTIALLFLWVVFFFLLGDWAYYLHSRWFELSSHAYDLLFYYGMALIKTCAFIFFLFPYIAIKLVLRKIIKS
;
A
#
# COMPACT_ATOMS: atom_id res chain seq x y z
N MET A 1 9.34 -26.90 19.78
CA MET A 1 8.00 -26.28 19.66
C MET A 1 8.12 -24.90 20.30
N MET A 2 7.81 -23.83 19.57
CA MET A 2 7.92 -22.47 20.12
C MET A 2 7.00 -22.31 21.34
N ASN A 3 7.50 -21.67 22.40
CA ASN A 3 6.69 -21.36 23.57
C ASN A 3 5.73 -20.18 23.28
N ARG A 4 4.72 -20.00 24.15
CA ARG A 4 3.68 -18.96 24.03
C ARG A 4 4.27 -17.54 23.85
N ASP A 5 5.32 -17.21 24.60
CA ASP A 5 5.93 -15.87 24.55
C ASP A 5 6.61 -15.60 23.20
N GLU A 6 7.29 -16.61 22.65
CA GLU A 6 7.91 -16.53 21.32
C GLU A 6 6.84 -16.34 20.24
N GLN A 7 5.71 -17.06 20.35
CA GLN A 7 4.58 -16.92 19.41
C GLN A 7 4.02 -15.49 19.42
N ILE A 8 3.81 -14.93 20.60
CA ILE A 8 3.32 -13.56 20.78
C ILE A 8 4.31 -12.57 20.15
N MET A 9 5.61 -12.70 20.43
CA MET A 9 6.64 -11.80 19.91
C MET A 9 6.76 -11.85 18.39
N LEU A 10 6.65 -13.05 17.79
CA LEU A 10 6.65 -13.20 16.34
C LEU A 10 5.41 -12.55 15.70
N LEU A 11 4.22 -12.81 16.24
CA LEU A 11 2.99 -12.19 15.73
C LEU A 11 3.04 -10.67 15.83
N GLU A 12 3.51 -10.13 16.95
CA GLU A 12 3.69 -8.67 17.11
C GLU A 12 4.68 -8.09 16.09
N SER A 13 5.80 -8.77 15.86
CA SER A 13 6.80 -8.38 14.87
C SER A 13 6.21 -8.36 13.46
N MET A 14 5.48 -9.41 13.08
CA MET A 14 4.79 -9.50 11.79
C MET A 14 3.74 -8.39 11.63
N ALA A 15 2.90 -8.17 12.64
CA ALA A 15 1.93 -7.07 12.63
C ALA A 15 2.62 -5.71 12.45
N GLY A 16 3.73 -5.49 13.16
CA GLY A 16 4.54 -4.28 13.03
C GLY A 16 5.09 -4.07 11.62
N ILE A 17 5.51 -5.13 10.94
CA ILE A 17 5.97 -5.06 9.55
C ILE A 17 4.80 -4.70 8.63
N PHE A 18 3.68 -5.43 8.72
CA PHE A 18 2.52 -5.20 7.87
C PHE A 18 1.99 -3.77 7.95
N ILE A 19 1.86 -3.21 9.15
CA ILE A 19 1.35 -1.83 9.29
C ILE A 19 2.33 -0.78 8.75
N ARG A 20 3.65 -0.99 8.89
CA ARG A 20 4.67 -0.10 8.30
C ARG A 20 4.64 -0.16 6.78
N CYS A 21 4.54 -1.36 6.20
CA CYS A 21 4.37 -1.52 4.76
C CYS A 21 3.10 -0.84 4.24
N PHE A 22 1.99 -0.94 4.98
CA PHE A 22 0.77 -0.22 4.65
C PHE A 22 1.00 1.30 4.61
N PHE A 23 1.56 1.88 5.67
CA PHE A 23 1.83 3.33 5.72
C PHE A 23 2.81 3.79 4.64
N LEU A 24 3.86 3.03 4.36
CA LEU A 24 4.80 3.33 3.29
C LEU A 24 4.12 3.29 1.91
N THR A 25 3.20 2.35 1.70
CA THR A 25 2.44 2.27 0.44
C THR A 25 1.49 3.45 0.29
N ILE A 26 0.83 3.88 1.37
CA ILE A 26 -0.01 5.09 1.37
C ILE A 26 0.85 6.34 1.13
N ALA A 27 2.02 6.44 1.75
CA ALA A 27 2.95 7.55 1.52
C ALA A 27 3.42 7.60 0.06
N LEU A 28 3.72 6.45 -0.54
CA LEU A 28 4.07 6.33 -1.96
C LEU A 28 2.91 6.79 -2.86
N LEU A 29 1.66 6.41 -2.55
CA LEU A 29 0.48 6.89 -3.27
C LEU A 29 0.32 8.41 -3.14
N PHE A 30 0.54 8.97 -1.96
CA PHE A 30 0.45 10.41 -1.75
C PHE A 30 1.54 11.16 -2.54
N LEU A 31 2.77 10.65 -2.51
CA LEU A 31 3.87 11.16 -3.31
C LEU A 31 3.54 11.09 -4.81
N TRP A 32 2.97 9.97 -5.27
CA TRP A 32 2.51 9.83 -6.65
C TRP A 32 1.51 10.93 -7.02
N VAL A 33 0.50 11.16 -6.19
CA VAL A 33 -0.50 12.23 -6.40
C VAL A 33 0.18 13.61 -6.47
N VAL A 34 1.08 13.93 -5.54
CA VAL A 34 1.82 15.19 -5.54
C VAL A 34 2.64 15.36 -6.83
N PHE A 35 3.34 14.31 -7.26
CA PHE A 35 4.07 14.34 -8.53
C PHE A 35 3.15 14.52 -9.74
N PHE A 36 1.99 13.87 -9.75
CA PHE A 36 1.00 14.03 -10.82
C PHE A 36 0.49 15.48 -10.91
N PHE A 37 0.20 16.12 -9.78
CA PHE A 37 -0.23 17.52 -9.76
C PHE A 37 0.89 18.50 -10.13
N LEU A 38 2.14 18.26 -9.70
CA LEU A 38 3.27 19.16 -9.95
C LEU A 38 3.88 19.01 -11.35
N LEU A 39 3.88 17.80 -11.91
CA LEU A 39 4.47 17.49 -13.20
C LEU A 39 3.42 17.26 -14.30
N GLY A 40 2.12 17.43 -14.03
CA GLY A 40 1.03 17.05 -14.95
C GLY A 40 1.23 17.51 -16.40
N ASP A 41 1.57 18.80 -16.60
CA ASP A 41 1.79 19.35 -17.94
C ASP A 41 3.12 18.88 -18.56
N TRP A 42 4.18 18.70 -17.75
CA TRP A 42 5.52 18.34 -18.24
C TRP A 42 5.64 16.84 -18.52
N ALA A 43 5.04 16.01 -17.69
CA ALA A 43 4.97 14.56 -17.83
C ALA A 43 4.11 14.18 -19.04
N TYR A 44 2.96 14.84 -19.26
CA TYR A 44 2.16 14.63 -20.46
C TYR A 44 2.96 14.99 -21.73
N TYR A 45 3.70 16.10 -21.73
CA TYR A 45 4.51 16.53 -22.87
C TYR A 45 5.71 15.59 -23.17
N LEU A 46 6.30 15.01 -22.12
CA LEU A 46 7.41 14.06 -22.27
C LEU A 46 6.91 12.67 -22.72
N HIS A 47 5.77 12.22 -22.17
CA HIS A 47 5.20 10.90 -22.45
C HIS A 47 4.48 10.83 -23.81
N SER A 48 3.81 11.92 -24.22
CA SER A 48 3.18 12.04 -25.55
C SER A 48 4.19 11.92 -26.70
N ARG A 49 5.47 12.16 -26.42
CA ARG A 49 6.58 11.97 -27.37
C ARG A 49 6.97 10.51 -27.58
N TRP A 50 6.64 9.62 -26.65
CA TRP A 50 6.96 8.19 -26.69
C TRP A 50 5.72 7.33 -26.96
N PHE A 51 4.53 7.82 -26.63
CA PHE A 51 3.25 7.15 -26.84
C PHE A 51 2.18 8.17 -27.26
N GLU A 52 1.45 7.91 -28.35
CA GLU A 52 0.27 8.68 -28.74
C GLU A 52 -0.91 8.39 -27.78
N LEU A 53 -0.80 8.85 -26.54
CA LEU A 53 -1.84 8.74 -25.52
C LEU A 53 -2.61 10.05 -25.45
N SER A 54 -3.93 9.98 -25.55
CA SER A 54 -4.80 11.12 -25.22
C SER A 54 -4.68 11.44 -23.73
N SER A 55 -4.88 12.72 -23.37
CA SER A 55 -4.89 13.15 -21.96
C SER A 55 -5.83 12.30 -21.09
N HIS A 56 -7.00 11.93 -21.64
CA HIS A 56 -7.95 11.09 -20.93
C HIS A 56 -7.43 9.68 -20.64
N ALA A 57 -6.74 9.04 -21.60
CA ALA A 57 -6.19 7.70 -21.41
C ALA A 57 -5.04 7.69 -20.41
N TYR A 58 -4.24 8.75 -20.39
CA TYR A 58 -3.18 8.96 -19.40
C TYR A 58 -3.77 9.06 -17.98
N ASP A 59 -4.73 9.96 -17.77
CA ASP A 59 -5.37 10.14 -16.45
C ASP A 59 -6.01 8.85 -15.93
N LEU A 60 -6.66 8.11 -16.83
CA LEU A 60 -7.34 6.87 -16.50
C LEU A 60 -6.34 5.77 -16.08
N LEU A 61 -5.20 5.66 -16.75
CA LEU A 61 -4.15 4.70 -16.41
C LEU A 61 -3.53 5.01 -15.04
N PHE A 62 -3.29 6.29 -14.74
CA PHE A 62 -2.80 6.71 -13.42
C PHE A 62 -3.84 6.43 -12.33
N TYR A 63 -5.11 6.71 -12.59
CA TYR A 63 -6.19 6.45 -11.64
C TYR A 63 -6.33 4.95 -11.36
N TYR A 64 -6.32 4.11 -12.39
CA TYR A 64 -6.36 2.65 -12.22
C TYR A 64 -5.12 2.12 -11.50
N GLY A 65 -3.93 2.63 -11.83
CA GLY A 65 -2.69 2.28 -11.13
C GLY A 65 -2.76 2.61 -9.64
N MET A 66 -3.24 3.81 -9.29
CA MET A 66 -3.45 4.20 -7.89
C MET A 66 -4.50 3.33 -7.21
N ALA A 67 -5.62 3.04 -7.87
CA ALA A 67 -6.68 2.19 -7.33
C ALA A 67 -6.17 0.76 -7.07
N LEU A 68 -5.36 0.21 -7.98
CA LEU A 68 -4.77 -1.12 -7.86
C LEU A 68 -3.80 -1.18 -6.68
N ILE A 69 -2.81 -0.27 -6.61
CA ILE A 69 -1.84 -0.25 -5.51
C ILE A 69 -2.52 -0.02 -4.16
N LYS A 70 -3.51 0.89 -4.11
CA LYS A 70 -4.31 1.12 -2.91
C LYS A 70 -5.00 -0.16 -2.47
N THR A 71 -5.67 -0.86 -3.38
CA THR A 71 -6.37 -2.12 -3.11
C THR A 71 -5.40 -3.20 -2.62
N CYS A 72 -4.25 -3.36 -3.28
CA CYS A 72 -3.20 -4.27 -2.84
C CYS A 72 -2.70 -3.93 -1.43
N ALA A 73 -2.56 -2.65 -1.09
CA ALA A 73 -2.15 -2.23 0.26
C ALA A 73 -3.16 -2.70 1.32
N PHE A 74 -4.46 -2.56 1.04
CA PHE A 74 -5.51 -3.03 1.95
C PHE A 74 -5.47 -4.55 2.12
N ILE A 75 -5.41 -5.30 1.01
CA ILE A 75 -5.49 -6.76 1.01
C ILE A 75 -4.23 -7.40 1.60
N PHE A 76 -3.04 -6.94 1.21
CA PHE A 76 -1.77 -7.60 1.56
C PHE A 76 -1.08 -7.03 2.80
N PHE A 77 -1.46 -5.83 3.26
CA PHE A 77 -0.85 -5.22 4.44
C PHE A 77 -1.86 -4.98 5.56
N LEU A 78 -2.97 -4.29 5.28
CA LEU A 78 -3.91 -3.93 6.36
C LEU A 78 -4.69 -5.15 6.89
N PHE A 79 -5.21 -6.00 6.01
CA PHE A 79 -5.98 -7.17 6.43
C PHE A 79 -5.14 -8.18 7.24
N PRO A 80 -3.91 -8.54 6.84
CA PRO A 80 -3.04 -9.38 7.66
C PRO A 80 -2.71 -8.75 9.01
N TYR A 81 -2.46 -7.44 9.07
CA TYR A 81 -2.27 -6.73 10.34
C TYR A 81 -3.47 -6.90 11.28
N ILE A 82 -4.68 -6.64 10.78
CA ILE A 82 -5.92 -6.78 11.57
C ILE A 82 -6.10 -8.23 12.04
N ALA A 83 -5.93 -9.20 11.13
CA ALA A 83 -6.06 -10.62 11.44
C ALA A 83 -5.10 -11.05 12.57
N ILE A 84 -3.83 -10.62 12.50
CA ILE A 84 -2.84 -10.92 13.55
C ILE A 84 -3.25 -10.28 14.88
N LYS A 85 -3.69 -9.03 14.91
CA LYS A 85 -4.12 -8.36 16.14
C LYS A 85 -5.35 -9.03 16.76
N LEU A 86 -6.26 -9.59 15.95
CA LEU A 86 -7.41 -10.37 16.43
C LEU A 86 -6.97 -11.68 17.07
N VAL A 87 -6.05 -12.41 16.43
CA VAL A 87 -5.48 -13.66 16.98
C VAL A 87 -4.74 -13.38 18.29
N LEU A 88 -3.89 -12.34 18.31
CA LEU A 88 -3.12 -11.96 19.49
C LEU A 88 -4.04 -11.63 20.68
N ARG A 89 -5.11 -10.89 20.45
CA ARG A 89 -6.11 -10.56 21.49
C ARG A 89 -6.77 -11.82 22.06
N LYS A 90 -6.99 -12.85 21.24
CA LYS A 90 -7.54 -14.13 21.69
C LYS A 90 -6.53 -14.91 22.54
N ILE A 91 -5.26 -14.93 22.15
CA ILE A 91 -4.19 -15.61 22.88
C ILE A 91 -3.97 -14.98 24.27
N ILE A 92 -3.94 -13.65 24.35
CA ILE A 92 -3.71 -12.93 25.62
C ILE A 92 -4.87 -13.12 26.62
N LYS A 93 -6.09 -13.32 26.12
CA LYS A 93 -7.28 -13.56 26.97
C LYS A 93 -7.42 -15.02 27.45
N SER A 94 -6.64 -15.95 26.92
CA SER A 94 -6.74 -17.40 27.18
C SER A 94 -5.66 -17.90 28.13
#